data_AF-A0A6P0YYH2-F1
#
_entry.id   AF-A0A6P0YYH2-F1
#
_cell.length_a   1.000
_cell.length_b   1.000
_cell.length_c   1.000
_cell.angle_alpha   90.00
_cell.angle_beta   90.00
_cell.angle_gamma   90.00
#
_symmetry.space_group_name_H-M   'P 1'
#
loop_
_entity.id
_entity.type
_entity.pdbx_description
1 polymer ?
#
loop_
_entity_poly.entity_id
_entity_poly.type
_entity_poly.pdbx_seq_one_letter_code
_entity_poly.pdbx_strand_id
1 'polypeptide(L)' 'MVRSLAKKLTLSEFLNLPETKPASEYIDGQIIKKPMPQGEHR' A
#
# COMPACT_ATOMS: atom_id res chain seq x y z
N MET A 1 -2.22 19.80 -18.43
CA MET A 1 -2.03 19.03 -17.18
C MET A 1 -0.56 18.69 -17.03
N VAL A 2 0.09 19.14 -15.96
CA VAL A 2 1.48 18.76 -15.66
C VAL A 2 1.45 17.33 -15.11
N ARG A 3 2.10 16.38 -15.80
CA ARG A 3 2.41 15.06 -15.23
C ARG A 3 3.52 15.28 -14.21
N SER A 4 3.21 15.27 -12.92
CA SER A 4 4.26 15.08 -11.92
C SER A 4 4.86 13.70 -12.16
N LEU A 5 6.18 13.64 -12.32
CA LEU A 5 6.91 12.39 -12.20
C LEU A 5 6.86 12.00 -10.72
N ALA A 6 5.74 11.42 -10.30
CA ALA A 6 5.57 10.95 -8.94
C ALA A 6 6.69 9.95 -8.67
N LYS A 7 7.62 10.33 -7.78
CA LYS A 7 8.70 9.46 -7.34
C LYS A 7 8.04 8.20 -6.77
N LYS A 8 8.35 7.04 -7.35
CA LYS A 8 7.84 5.77 -6.84
C LYS A 8 8.34 5.58 -5.42
N LEU A 9 7.43 5.22 -4.52
CA LEU A 9 7.80 4.83 -3.16
C LEU A 9 8.71 3.60 -3.25
N THR A 10 9.81 3.58 -2.52
CA THR A 10 10.68 2.41 -2.43
C THR A 10 10.20 1.45 -1.35
N LEU A 11 10.61 0.17 -1.44
CA LEU A 11 10.29 -0.83 -0.42
C LEU A 11 10.82 -0.41 0.97
N SER A 12 12.00 0.20 1.05
CA SER A 12 12.57 0.64 2.32
C SER A 12 11.78 1.80 2.94
N GLU A 13 11.33 2.76 2.12
CA GLU A 13 10.44 3.83 2.60
C GLU A 13 9.12 3.23 3.09
N PHE A 14 8.56 2.24 2.39
CA PHE A 14 7.36 1.52 2.83
C PHE A 14 7.55 0.80 4.17
N LEU A 15 8.65 0.05 4.36
CA LEU A 15 8.92 -0.70 5.58
C LEU A 15 9.13 0.17 6.82
N ASN A 16 9.46 1.46 6.64
CA ASN A 16 9.57 2.43 7.73
C ASN A 16 8.22 3.09 8.10
N LEU A 17 7.14 2.81 7.37
CA LEU A 17 5.82 3.35 7.69
C LEU A 17 5.20 2.61 8.88
N PRO A 18 4.32 3.26 9.66
CA PRO A 18 3.57 2.58 10.70
C PRO A 18 2.69 1.46 10.14
N GLU A 19 2.56 0.36 10.88
CA GLU A 19 1.63 -0.71 10.53
C GLU A 19 0.17 -0.21 10.57
N THR A 20 -0.66 -0.72 9.65
CA THR A 20 -2.08 -0.39 9.57
C THR A 20 -2.97 -1.59 9.82
N LYS A 21 -4.21 -1.36 10.26
CA LYS A 21 -5.29 -2.35 10.26
C LYS A 21 -6.46 -1.85 9.39
N PRO A 22 -6.91 -2.63 8.39
CA PRO A 22 -6.25 -3.81 7.84
C PRO A 22 -4.87 -3.48 7.27
N ALA A 23 -4.03 -4.50 7.08
CA ALA A 23 -2.66 -4.33 6.61
C ALA A 23 -2.61 -3.65 5.24
N SER A 24 -1.53 -2.90 5.00
CA SER A 24 -1.24 -2.34 3.68
C SER A 24 -0.25 -3.24 2.95
N GLU A 25 -0.40 -3.35 1.64
CA GLU A 25 0.45 -4.10 0.73
C GLU A 25 1.24 -3.11 -0.13
N TYR A 26 2.49 -3.44 -0.43
CA TYR A 26 3.33 -2.68 -1.35
C TYR A 26 3.45 -3.44 -2.67
N ILE A 27 2.91 -2.87 -3.74
CA ILE A 27 2.86 -3.48 -5.08
C ILE A 27 3.28 -2.42 -6.12
N ASP A 28 4.34 -2.69 -6.89
CA ASP A 28 4.84 -1.84 -7.98
C ASP A 28 5.12 -0.36 -7.62
N GLY A 29 5.55 -0.09 -6.38
CA GLY A 29 5.82 1.28 -5.91
C GLY A 29 4.59 2.00 -5.37
N GLN A 30 3.49 1.28 -5.16
CA GLN A 30 2.22 1.78 -4.63
C GLN A 30 1.88 1.08 -3.31
N ILE A 31 1.19 1.79 -2.43
CA ILE A 31 0.61 1.22 -1.21
C ILE A 31 -0.88 0.96 -1.45
N ILE A 32 -1.33 -0.26 -1.20
CA ILE A 32 -2.72 -0.69 -1.35
C ILE A 32 -3.21 -1.23 -0.01
N LYS A 33 -4.29 -0.68 0.54
CA LYS A 33 -4.85 -1.18 1.81
C LYS A 33 -5.67 -2.44 1.55
N LYS A 34 -5.42 -3.54 2.27
CA LYS A 34 -6.25 -4.74 2.16
C LYS A 34 -7.70 -4.41 2.52
N PRO A 35 -8.70 -5.02 1.86
CA PRO A 35 -10.06 -4.95 2.35
C PRO A 35 -10.11 -5.58 3.75
N MET A 36 -11.04 -5.11 4.58
CA MET A 36 -11.34 -5.81 5.83
C MET A 36 -11.78 -7.24 5.51
N PRO A 37 -11.28 -8.26 6.23
CA PRO A 37 -11.71 -9.63 6.00
C PRO A 37 -13.23 -9.72 6.23
N GLN A 38 -13.98 -10.01 5.18
CA GLN A 38 -15.44 -10.00 5.23
C GLN A 38 -16.04 -11.34 5.70
N GLY A 39 -15.20 -12.35 5.94
CA GLY A 39 -15.66 -13.65 6.49
C GLY A 39 -16.39 -14.53 5.48
N GLU A 40 -16.07 -14.40 4.18
CA GLU A 40 -16.80 -15.09 3.09
C GLU A 40 -16.22 -16.46 2.72
N HIS A 41 -15.05 -16.84 3.24
CA HIS A 41 -14.54 -18.21 3.04
C HIS A 41 -15.28 -19.15 4.01
N ARG A 42 -16.42 -19.69 3.56
CA ARG A 42 -17.06 -20.87 4.14
C ARG A 42 -16.54 -22.15 3.50
#